data_AF-A0A945J761-F1
#
_entry.id   AF-A0A945J761-F1
#
_cell.length_a   1.000
_cell.length_b   1.000
_cell.length_c   1.000
_cell.angle_alpha   90.00
_cell.angle_beta   90.00
_cell.angle_gamma   90.00
#
_symmetry.space_group_name_H-M   'P 1'
#
loop_
_entity.id
_entity.type
_entity.pdbx_description
1 polymer ?
#
loop_
_entity_poly.entity_id
_entity_poly.type
_entity_poly.pdbx_seq_one_letter_code
_entity_poly.pdbx_strand_id
1 'polypeptide(L)' 'MTAKLIIREAGIDDIPILTQNNLALAKETEGLQLDNDVLRQGIEQALTRKECHYFVAE' A
#
# COMPACT_ATOMS: atom_id res chain seq x y z
N MET A 1 12.35 24.22 -6.24
CA MET A 1 11.12 23.82 -6.96
C MET A 1 10.44 22.78 -6.09
N THR A 2 9.23 23.05 -5.61
CA THR A 2 8.45 22.06 -4.87
C THR A 2 7.83 21.12 -5.90
N ALA A 3 8.11 19.82 -5.83
CA ALA A 3 7.39 18.84 -6.61
C ALA A 3 5.89 18.98 -6.30
N LYS A 4 5.06 19.05 -7.35
CA LYS A 4 3.61 19.12 -7.16
C LYS A 4 3.14 17.74 -6.73
N LEU A 5 2.78 17.61 -5.45
CA LEU A 5 2.23 16.37 -4.91
C LEU A 5 0.85 16.11 -5.52
N ILE A 6 0.66 14.91 -6.09
CA ILE A 6 -0.61 14.43 -6.64
C ILE A 6 -1.05 13.23 -5.81
N ILE A 7 -2.31 13.25 -5.37
CA ILE A 7 -2.95 12.11 -4.70
C ILE A 7 -3.91 11.47 -5.70
N ARG A 8 -3.83 10.16 -5.86
CA ARG A 8 -4.72 9.38 -6.74
C ARG A 8 -5.07 8.03 -6.11
N GLU A 9 -6.17 7.43 -6.57
CA GLU A 9 -6.46 6.03 -6.25
C GLU A 9 -5.33 5.12 -6.74
N ALA A 10 -5.02 4.12 -5.93
CA ALA A 10 -3.99 3.14 -6.24
C ALA A 10 -4.53 2.08 -7.21
N GLY A 11 -3.70 1.69 -8.17
CA GLY A 11 -3.97 0.60 -9.09
C GLY A 11 -3.12 -0.64 -8.80
N ILE A 12 -3.24 -1.65 -9.67
CA ILE A 12 -2.45 -2.89 -9.60
C ILE A 12 -0.94 -2.60 -9.64
N ASP A 13 -0.52 -1.61 -10.43
CA ASP A 13 0.89 -1.24 -10.56
C ASP A 13 1.49 -0.65 -9.27
N ASP A 14 0.65 -0.20 -8.33
CA ASP A 14 1.09 0.33 -7.04
C ASP A 14 1.22 -0.75 -5.95
N ILE A 15 0.82 -2.00 -6.20
CA ILE A 15 0.90 -3.09 -5.20
C ILE A 15 2.31 -3.23 -4.59
N PRO A 16 3.42 -3.16 -5.35
CA PRO A 16 4.75 -3.26 -4.77
C PRO A 16 5.04 -2.18 -3.72
N ILE A 17 4.70 -0.92 -4.03
CA ILE A 17 4.94 0.20 -3.10
C ILE A 17 4.00 0.16 -1.91
N LEU A 18 2.73 -0.23 -2.12
CA LEU A 18 1.77 -0.43 -1.02
C LEU A 18 2.26 -1.53 -0.07
N THR A 19 2.75 -2.65 -0.59
CA THR A 19 3.26 -3.77 0.21
C THR A 19 4.48 -3.34 1.03
N GLN A 20 5.43 -2.66 0.39
CA GLN A 20 6.63 -2.15 1.06
C GLN A 20 6.27 -1.17 2.19
N ASN A 21 5.37 -0.22 1.93
CA ASN A 21 4.99 0.79 2.90
C ASN A 21 4.23 0.20 4.08
N ASN A 22 3.33 -0.77 3.85
CA ASN A 22 2.59 -1.42 4.93
C ASN A 22 3.51 -2.33 5.78
N LEU A 23 4.53 -2.98 5.18
CA LEU A 23 5.56 -3.71 5.95
C LEU A 23 6.38 -2.78 6.83
N ALA A 24 6.83 -1.65 6.29
CA ALA A 24 7.58 -0.66 7.03
C ALA A 24 6.74 -0.10 8.18
N LEU A 25 5.49 0.28 7.89
CA LEU A 25 4.54 0.79 8.88
C LEU A 25 4.36 -0.19 10.04
N ALA A 26 4.00 -1.44 9.76
CA ALA A 26 3.77 -2.46 10.80
C ALA A 26 5.01 -2.70 11.67
N LYS A 27 6.20 -2.69 11.07
CA LYS A 27 7.46 -2.85 11.80
C LYS A 27 7.79 -1.63 12.65
N GLU A 28 7.58 -0.43 12.14
CA GLU A 28 7.98 0.82 12.79
C GLU A 28 7.02 1.21 13.92
N THR A 29 5.72 0.99 13.75
CA THR A 29 4.71 1.43 14.74
C THR A 29 4.37 0.35 15.76
N GLU A 30 4.41 -0.92 15.37
CA GLU A 30 3.94 -2.04 16.20
C GLU A 30 5.01 -3.12 16.42
N GLY A 31 6.19 -2.99 15.81
CA GLY A 31 7.24 -4.01 15.89
C GLY A 31 6.86 -5.33 15.20
N LEU A 32 5.81 -5.33 14.37
CA LEU A 32 5.30 -6.53 13.71
C LEU A 32 6.07 -6.82 12.44
N GLN A 33 6.48 -8.08 12.29
CA GLN A 33 7.06 -8.58 11.05
C GLN A 33 6.00 -9.37 10.28
N LEU A 34 5.28 -8.68 9.39
CA LEU A 34 4.27 -9.31 8.55
C LEU A 34 4.92 -10.16 7.45
N ASP A 35 4.21 -11.20 7.03
CA ASP A 35 4.59 -12.00 5.87
C ASP A 35 4.32 -11.21 4.57
N ASN A 36 5.33 -11.12 3.70
CA ASN A 36 5.27 -10.32 2.48
C ASN A 36 4.22 -10.83 1.50
N ASP A 37 4.14 -12.15 1.30
CA ASP A 37 3.24 -12.75 0.33
C ASP A 37 1.78 -12.66 0.79
N VAL A 38 1.52 -12.90 2.08
CA VAL A 38 0.19 -12.76 2.66
C VAL A 38 -0.30 -11.31 2.56
N LEU A 39 0.56 -10.34 2.90
CA LEU A 39 0.19 -8.93 2.80
C LEU A 39 -0.08 -8.51 1.35
N ARG A 40 0.80 -8.90 0.42
CA ARG A 40 0.63 -8.61 -1.01
C ARG A 40 -0.70 -9.16 -1.54
N GLN A 41 -1.01 -10.42 -1.23
CA GLN A 41 -2.28 -11.04 -1.63
C GLN A 41 -3.50 -10.33 -1.00
N GLY A 42 -3.38 -9.88 0.26
CA GLY A 42 -4.43 -9.09 0.92
C GLY A 42 -4.69 -7.75 0.23
N ILE A 43 -3.62 -7.04 -0.18
CA ILE A 43 -3.72 -5.79 -0.93
C ILE A 43 -4.32 -6.05 -2.32
N GLU A 44 -3.87 -7.08 -3.03
CA GLU A 44 -4.42 -7.51 -4.33
C GLU A 44 -5.93 -7.74 -4.24
N GLN A 45 -6.39 -8.51 -3.25
CA GLN A 45 -7.82 -8.75 -3.06
C GLN A 45 -8.58 -7.48 -2.70
N ALA A 46 -8.02 -6.62 -1.84
CA ALA A 46 -8.65 -5.36 -1.45
C ALA A 46 -8.90 -4.45 -2.66
N LEU A 47 -7.94 -4.35 -3.60
CA LEU A 47 -8.10 -3.53 -4.81
C LEU A 47 -9.22 -4.00 -5.74
N THR A 48 -9.67 -5.25 -5.63
CA THR A 48 -10.82 -5.76 -6.42
C THR A 48 -12.18 -5.46 -5.79
N ARG A 49 -12.21 -5.00 -4.54
CA ARG A 49 -13.43 -4.80 -3.74
C ARG A 49 -13.85 -3.34 -3.78
N LYS A 50 -15.12 -3.07 -4.09
CA LYS A 50 -15.65 -1.70 -4.21
C LYS A 50 -15.66 -0.93 -2.90
N GLU A 51 -15.65 -1.64 -1.78
CA GLU A 51 -15.65 -1.10 -0.43
C GLU A 51 -14.24 -0.82 0.13
N CYS A 52 -13.18 -1.17 -0.61
CA CYS A 52 -11.81 -0.98 -0.18
C CYS A 52 -11.11 0.03 -1.09
N HIS A 53 -10.39 0.98 -0.50
CA HIS A 53 -9.72 2.05 -1.24
C HIS A 53 -8.30 2.26 -0.71
N TYR A 54 -7.33 2.22 -1.62
CA TYR A 54 -5.96 2.66 -1.38
C TYR A 54 -5.69 3.92 -2.20
N PHE A 55 -4.87 4.81 -1.65
CA PHE A 55 -4.41 6.02 -2.32
C PHE A 55 -2.88 6.09 -2.24
N VAL A 56 -2.26 6.61 -3.29
CA VAL A 56 -0.82 6.88 -3.35
C VAL A 56 -0.57 8.37 -3.61
N ALA A 57 0.60 8.83 -3.19
CA ALA A 57 1.05 10.20 -3.41
C ALA A 57 2.38 10.20 -4.18
N GLU A 58 2.46 11.00 -5.25
CA GLU A 58 3.62 11.13 -6.16
C GLU A 58 3.95 12.59 -6.50
#